data_AF-A0A318PUR5-F1
#
_entry.id   AF-A0A318PUR5-F1
#
_cell.length_a   1.000
_cell.length_b   1.000
_cell.length_c   1.000
_cell.angle_alpha   90.00
_cell.angle_beta   90.00
_cell.angle_gamma   90.00
#
_symmetry.space_group_name_H-M   'P 1'
#
loop_
_entity.id
_entity.type
_entity.pdbx_description
1 polymer ?
#
loop_
_entity_poly.entity_id
_entity_poly.type
_entity_poly.pdbx_seq_one_letter_code
_entity_poly.pdbx_strand_id
1 'polypeptide(L)'
;MQIFPVNPLRFPVKRKMASPVPSPDFILIQQRRRQRSVSVSRLMESAPLREDVIQAIAKTELPAPNPEDRIRADGFETFLRLVPSAGRLPAAPKARGDYLEELFSPLLLEALAYVDTARDLSDTHGVEALMALLQAYISAQWTIGARDAAMHLYSASSPNA
;
A
#
# COMPACT_ATOMS: atom_id res chain seq x y z
N MET A 1 -76.53 19.01 15.12
CA MET A 1 -75.73 20.13 15.67
C MET A 1 -74.86 19.60 16.81
N GLN A 2 -73.65 20.15 16.96
CA GLN A 2 -72.63 19.92 18.01
C GLN A 2 -71.75 18.67 17.79
N ILE A 3 -70.56 18.78 17.17
CA ILE A 3 -69.22 19.27 17.62
C ILE A 3 -68.43 18.17 18.38
N PHE A 4 -67.32 17.75 17.77
CA PHE A 4 -66.29 16.82 18.26
C PHE A 4 -65.55 17.34 19.52
N PRO A 5 -64.77 16.49 20.20
CA PRO A 5 -63.33 16.64 19.93
C PRO A 5 -62.58 15.32 19.68
N VAL A 6 -61.81 15.42 18.61
CA VAL A 6 -60.61 14.69 18.20
C VAL A 6 -59.73 14.24 19.36
N ASN A 7 -59.34 12.96 19.37
CA ASN A 7 -58.16 12.50 20.08
C ASN A 7 -57.37 11.54 19.17
N PRO A 8 -56.23 11.96 18.58
CA PRO A 8 -55.52 11.17 17.59
C PRO A 8 -54.47 10.27 18.26
N LEU A 9 -54.61 8.97 18.00
CA LEU A 9 -53.55 7.96 17.84
C LEU A 9 -52.14 8.38 18.30
N ARG A 10 -51.76 7.98 19.52
CA ARG A 10 -50.34 7.94 19.94
C ARG A 10 -49.67 6.72 19.32
N PHE A 11 -48.96 6.92 18.22
CA PHE A 11 -47.91 6.00 17.77
C PHE A 11 -46.67 6.19 18.65
N PRO A 12 -46.02 5.12 19.13
CA PRO A 12 -44.75 5.27 19.83
C PRO A 12 -43.66 5.72 18.84
N VAL A 13 -43.07 6.88 19.13
CA VAL A 13 -41.89 7.41 18.45
C VAL A 13 -40.76 6.38 18.60
N LYS A 14 -40.42 5.68 17.52
CA LYS A 14 -39.17 4.91 17.44
C LYS A 14 -38.02 5.89 17.66
N ARG A 15 -37.35 5.78 18.82
CA ARG A 15 -36.05 6.41 19.04
C ARG A 15 -35.14 5.98 17.88
N LYS A 16 -34.76 6.94 17.03
CA LYS A 16 -33.61 6.79 16.13
C LYS A 16 -32.42 6.48 17.04
N MET A 17 -32.01 5.21 17.09
CA MET A 17 -30.70 4.86 17.62
C MET A 17 -29.69 5.57 16.73
N ALA A 18 -29.09 6.63 17.24
CA ALA A 18 -27.90 7.20 16.65
C ALA A 18 -26.87 6.06 16.62
N SER A 19 -26.47 5.66 15.41
CA SER A 19 -25.33 4.76 15.22
C SER A 19 -24.18 5.28 16.08
N PRO A 20 -23.60 4.47 16.98
CA PRO A 20 -22.47 4.95 17.78
C PRO A 20 -21.36 5.35 16.81
N VAL A 21 -20.87 6.58 16.95
CA VAL A 21 -19.68 7.05 16.25
C VAL A 21 -18.56 6.06 16.61
N PRO A 22 -17.90 5.42 15.62
CA PRO A 22 -16.88 4.42 15.91
C PRO A 22 -15.77 5.03 16.77
N SER A 23 -15.37 4.33 17.82
CA SER A 23 -14.26 4.73 18.69
C SER A 23 -13.00 5.00 17.85
N PRO A 24 -12.17 6.00 18.21
CA PRO A 24 -10.87 6.24 17.58
C PRO A 24 -10.01 4.96 17.48
N ASP A 25 -10.06 4.10 18.50
CA ASP A 25 -9.35 2.82 18.49
C ASP A 25 -9.92 1.85 17.45
N PHE A 26 -11.25 1.84 17.30
CA PHE A 26 -11.89 1.05 16.25
C PHE A 26 -11.52 1.58 14.86
N ILE A 27 -11.49 2.90 14.66
CA ILE A 27 -11.05 3.51 13.40
C ILE A 27 -9.59 3.15 13.12
N LEU A 28 -8.69 3.25 14.11
CA LEU A 28 -7.29 2.86 13.99
C LEU A 28 -7.13 1.36 13.70
N ILE A 29 -7.89 0.51 14.37
CA ILE A 29 -7.90 -0.95 14.11
C ILE A 29 -8.40 -1.23 12.70
N GLN A 30 -9.45 -0.56 12.22
CA GLN A 30 -9.95 -0.73 10.87
C GLN A 30 -9.00 -0.14 9.82
N GLN A 31 -8.32 0.97 10.11
CA GLN A 31 -7.27 1.53 9.26
C GLN A 31 -6.08 0.58 9.17
N ARG A 32 -5.60 0.04 10.30
CA ARG A 32 -4.56 -1.00 10.32
C ARG A 32 -5.01 -2.27 9.58
N ARG A 33 -6.27 -2.70 9.72
CA ARG A 33 -6.81 -3.86 9.00
C ARG A 33 -6.97 -3.61 7.50
N ARG A 34 -7.35 -2.39 7.08
CA ARG A 34 -7.40 -1.99 5.67
C ARG A 34 -6.00 -1.82 5.08
N GLN A 35 -5.02 -1.36 5.87
CA GLN A 35 -3.60 -1.38 5.50
C GLN A 35 -3.07 -2.82 5.39
N ARG A 36 -3.56 -3.76 6.21
CA ARG A 36 -3.22 -5.19 6.12
C ARG A 36 -3.78 -5.91 4.89
N SER A 37 -4.77 -5.34 4.18
CA SER A 37 -5.24 -5.88 2.89
C SER A 37 -4.46 -5.34 1.69
N VAL A 38 -3.42 -4.55 1.93
CA VAL A 38 -2.50 -4.07 0.90
C VAL A 38 -1.55 -5.23 0.60
N SER A 39 -1.79 -5.92 -0.50
CA SER A 39 -1.02 -7.10 -0.86
C SER A 39 0.09 -6.75 -1.84
N VAL A 40 1.27 -7.30 -1.59
CA VAL A 40 2.34 -7.36 -2.59
C VAL A 40 1.83 -7.99 -3.88
N SER A 41 0.96 -8.99 -3.79
CA SER A 41 0.33 -9.62 -4.97
C SER A 41 -0.36 -8.59 -5.86
N ARG A 42 -1.14 -7.66 -5.30
CA ARG A 42 -1.76 -6.57 -6.06
C ARG A 42 -0.70 -5.72 -6.76
N LEU A 43 0.38 -5.36 -6.06
CA LEU A 43 1.47 -4.60 -6.64
C LEU A 43 2.10 -5.35 -7.82
N MET A 44 2.39 -6.64 -7.67
CA MET A 44 2.98 -7.47 -8.72
C MET A 44 2.05 -7.64 -9.93
N GLU A 45 0.74 -7.79 -9.70
CA GLU A 45 -0.26 -7.92 -10.76
C GLU A 45 -0.53 -6.61 -11.51
N SER A 46 -0.34 -5.47 -10.84
CA SER A 46 -0.67 -4.15 -11.38
C SER A 46 0.55 -3.34 -11.82
N ALA A 47 1.76 -3.83 -11.56
CA ALA A 47 3.00 -3.16 -11.94
C ALA A 47 3.08 -3.04 -13.47
N PRO A 48 3.43 -1.86 -14.01
CA PRO A 48 3.69 -1.72 -15.44
C PRO A 48 4.80 -2.68 -15.89
N LEU A 49 4.68 -3.22 -17.11
CA LEU A 49 5.74 -4.00 -17.71
C LEU A 49 6.82 -3.08 -18.28
N ARG A 50 8.07 -3.55 -18.26
CA ARG A 50 9.21 -2.78 -18.76
C ARG A 50 9.06 -2.45 -20.24
N GLU A 51 8.58 -3.41 -21.03
CA GLU A 51 8.35 -3.26 -22.47
C GLU A 51 7.34 -2.14 -22.75
N ASP A 52 6.24 -2.11 -22.00
CA ASP A 52 5.19 -1.09 -22.14
C ASP A 52 5.74 0.30 -21.81
N VAL A 53 6.53 0.41 -20.75
CA VAL A 53 7.19 1.68 -20.36
C VAL A 53 8.13 2.16 -21.46
N ILE A 54 8.97 1.27 -21.99
CA ILE A 54 9.91 1.61 -23.08
C ILE A 54 9.17 2.06 -24.32
N GLN A 55 8.12 1.33 -24.70
CA GLN A 55 7.31 1.67 -25.86
C GLN A 55 6.64 3.04 -25.69
N ALA A 56 6.11 3.32 -24.49
CA ALA A 56 5.46 4.58 -24.18
C ALA A 56 6.42 5.78 -24.25
N ILE A 57 7.66 5.63 -23.78
CA ILE A 57 8.64 6.74 -23.74
C ILE A 57 9.54 6.84 -24.98
N ALA A 58 9.46 5.90 -25.92
CA ALA A 58 10.39 5.77 -27.05
C ALA A 58 10.57 7.03 -27.91
N LYS A 59 9.57 7.92 -27.96
CA LYS A 59 9.58 9.17 -28.74
C LYS A 59 9.78 10.42 -27.88
N THR A 60 10.27 10.25 -26.66
CA THR A 60 10.48 11.35 -25.70
C THR A 60 11.95 11.46 -25.32
N GLU A 61 12.28 12.52 -24.59
CA GLU A 61 13.62 12.72 -24.03
C GLU A 61 13.82 11.96 -22.70
N LEU A 62 12.80 11.24 -22.22
CA LEU A 62 12.90 10.49 -20.97
C LEU A 62 13.88 9.32 -21.13
N PRO A 63 14.74 9.07 -20.12
CA PRO A 63 15.69 7.97 -20.18
C PRO A 63 14.97 6.62 -20.11
N ALA A 64 15.51 5.63 -20.82
CA ALA A 64 15.02 4.27 -20.72
C ALA A 64 15.17 3.74 -19.27
N PRO A 65 14.14 3.07 -18.72
CA PRO A 65 14.24 2.50 -17.39
C PRO A 65 15.34 1.44 -17.29
N ASN A 66 15.98 1.40 -16.12
CA ASN A 66 16.88 0.31 -15.77
C ASN A 66 16.16 -1.06 -15.82
N PRO A 67 16.89 -2.16 -16.11
CA PRO A 67 16.35 -3.51 -16.00
C PRO A 67 15.82 -3.80 -14.60
N GLU A 68 14.80 -4.66 -14.50
CA GLU A 68 14.15 -5.03 -13.22
C GLU A 68 15.16 -5.48 -12.17
N ASP A 69 16.10 -6.35 -12.54
CA ASP A 69 17.10 -6.89 -11.61
C ASP A 69 17.95 -5.80 -10.95
N ARG A 70 18.28 -4.72 -11.68
CA ARG A 70 19.04 -3.60 -11.11
C ARG A 70 18.21 -2.78 -10.14
N ILE A 71 16.94 -2.54 -10.47
CA ILE A 71 16.03 -1.76 -9.62
C ILE A 71 15.69 -2.57 -8.35
N ARG A 72 15.45 -3.87 -8.50
CA ARG A 72 15.22 -4.79 -7.37
C ARG A 72 16.45 -4.88 -6.47
N ALA A 73 17.65 -4.99 -7.03
CA ALA A 73 18.88 -5.00 -6.24
C ALA A 73 19.06 -3.70 -5.44
N ASP A 74 18.79 -2.54 -6.04
CA ASP A 74 18.84 -1.26 -5.33
C ASP A 74 17.81 -1.19 -4.18
N GLY A 75 16.58 -1.67 -4.42
CA GLY A 75 15.56 -1.73 -3.39
C GLY A 75 15.88 -2.67 -2.25
N PHE A 76 16.47 -3.82 -2.57
CA PHE A 76 16.97 -4.78 -1.59
C PHE A 76 18.03 -4.15 -0.69
N GLU A 77 19.10 -3.60 -1.28
CA GLU A 77 20.21 -2.98 -0.55
C GLU A 77 19.78 -1.77 0.28
N THR A 78 18.86 -0.97 -0.24
CA THR A 78 18.34 0.18 0.50
C THR A 78 17.49 -0.24 1.68
N PHE A 79 16.63 -1.26 1.52
CA PHE A 79 15.85 -1.78 2.64
C PHE A 79 16.76 -2.36 3.73
N LEU A 80 17.81 -3.09 3.38
CA LEU A 80 18.81 -3.57 4.35
C LEU A 80 19.47 -2.44 5.15
N ARG A 81 19.70 -1.27 4.52
CA ARG A 81 20.25 -0.09 5.20
C ARG A 81 19.25 0.60 6.14
N LEU A 82 17.94 0.48 5.87
CA LEU A 82 16.89 1.01 6.74
C LEU A 82 16.72 0.19 8.01
N VAL A 83 16.95 -1.14 7.92
CA VAL A 83 16.87 -2.02 9.07
C VAL A 83 18.16 -1.91 9.90
N PRO A 84 18.08 -1.65 11.22
CA PRO A 84 19.25 -1.67 12.09
C PRO A 84 19.98 -3.02 11.97
N SER A 85 21.31 -3.00 12.03
CA SER A 85 22.17 -4.18 11.82
C SER A 85 21.62 -5.44 12.53
N ALA A 86 21.73 -6.59 11.87
CA ALA A 86 21.07 -7.87 12.22
C ALA A 86 21.06 -8.27 13.70
N GLY A 87 22.02 -7.81 14.52
CA GLY A 87 22.05 -8.00 15.97
C GLY A 87 20.96 -7.25 16.77
N ARG A 88 20.13 -6.42 16.13
CA ARG A 88 18.99 -5.71 16.76
C ARG A 88 17.62 -6.20 16.30
N LEU A 89 17.56 -7.19 15.41
CA LEU A 89 16.29 -7.77 15.01
C LEU A 89 15.63 -8.50 16.19
N PRO A 90 14.31 -8.38 16.38
CA PRO A 90 13.61 -9.15 17.38
C PRO A 90 13.86 -10.66 17.21
N ALA A 91 14.19 -11.35 18.31
CA ALA A 91 14.44 -12.78 18.28
C ALA A 91 13.17 -13.59 18.01
N ALA A 92 12.04 -13.18 18.60
CA ALA A 92 10.76 -13.85 18.43
C ALA A 92 10.22 -13.69 17.00
N PRO A 93 9.86 -14.77 16.29
CA PRO A 93 9.44 -14.71 14.88
C PRO A 93 8.30 -13.73 14.62
N LYS A 94 7.26 -13.76 15.47
CA LYS A 94 6.12 -12.85 15.33
C LYS A 94 6.52 -11.38 15.48
N ALA A 95 7.30 -11.04 16.52
CA ALA A 95 7.75 -9.66 16.75
C ALA A 95 8.68 -9.17 15.63
N ARG A 96 9.48 -10.06 15.06
CA ARG A 96 10.31 -9.76 13.88
C ARG A 96 9.46 -9.49 12.65
N GLY A 97 8.46 -10.33 12.41
CA GLY A 97 7.49 -10.14 11.33
C GLY A 97 6.76 -8.81 11.45
N ASP A 98 6.20 -8.51 12.63
CA ASP A 98 5.50 -7.25 12.91
C ASP A 98 6.42 -6.03 12.68
N TYR A 99 7.68 -6.10 13.12
CA TYR A 99 8.67 -5.04 12.93
C TYR A 99 9.03 -4.82 11.45
N LEU A 100 9.28 -5.89 10.71
CA LEU A 100 9.61 -5.80 9.28
C LEU A 100 8.39 -5.32 8.47
N GLU A 101 7.19 -5.77 8.82
CA GLU A 101 5.93 -5.30 8.22
C GLU A 101 5.74 -3.79 8.47
N GLU A 102 6.04 -3.30 9.67
CA GLU A 102 5.95 -1.87 10.00
C GLU A 102 6.88 -1.01 9.14
N LEU A 103 8.10 -1.48 8.88
CA LEU A 103 9.05 -0.77 8.01
C LEU A 103 8.68 -0.87 6.52
N PHE A 104 8.15 -2.01 6.09
CA PHE A 104 7.83 -2.28 4.69
C PHE A 104 6.50 -1.66 4.24
N SER A 105 5.50 -1.61 5.12
CA SER A 105 4.14 -1.18 4.77
C SER A 105 4.06 0.21 4.13
N PRO A 106 4.79 1.24 4.60
CA PRO A 106 4.79 2.55 3.95
C PRO A 106 5.30 2.51 2.51
N LEU A 107 6.35 1.71 2.24
CA LEU A 107 6.93 1.55 0.90
C LEU A 107 5.93 0.91 -0.05
N LEU A 108 5.22 -0.13 0.41
CA LEU A 108 4.18 -0.81 -0.36
C LEU A 108 3.00 0.13 -0.68
N LEU A 109 2.57 0.92 0.30
CA LEU A 109 1.49 1.90 0.11
C LEU A 109 1.87 2.96 -0.92
N GLU A 110 3.09 3.48 -0.84
CA GLU A 110 3.58 4.47 -1.78
C GLU A 110 3.69 3.92 -3.20
N ALA A 111 4.26 2.72 -3.37
CA ALA A 111 4.36 2.07 -4.67
C ALA A 111 2.99 1.84 -5.32
N LEU A 112 1.99 1.42 -4.54
CA LEU A 112 0.63 1.26 -5.04
C LEU A 112 -0.02 2.59 -5.40
N ALA A 113 0.26 3.67 -4.67
CA ALA A 113 -0.22 4.99 -5.02
C ALA A 113 0.33 5.46 -6.38
N TYR A 114 1.60 5.17 -6.69
CA TYR A 114 2.16 5.46 -8.02
C TYR A 114 1.50 4.62 -9.12
N VAL A 115 1.25 3.32 -8.86
CA VAL A 115 0.55 2.45 -9.80
C VAL A 115 -0.88 2.94 -10.06
N ASP A 116 -1.62 3.32 -9.02
CA ASP A 116 -2.97 3.86 -9.15
C ASP A 116 -2.95 5.19 -9.92
N THR A 117 -1.97 6.06 -9.65
CA THR A 117 -1.80 7.33 -10.38
C THR A 117 -1.51 7.09 -11.87
N ALA A 118 -0.61 6.15 -12.20
CA ALA A 118 -0.31 5.81 -13.58
C ALA A 118 -1.53 5.25 -14.32
N ARG A 119 -2.37 4.47 -13.61
CA ARG A 119 -3.63 3.95 -14.15
C ARG A 119 -4.64 5.05 -14.42
N ASP A 120 -4.80 5.99 -13.48
CA ASP A 120 -5.73 7.12 -13.66
C ASP A 120 -5.33 8.04 -14.83
N LEU A 121 -4.03 8.08 -15.15
CA LEU A 121 -3.49 8.87 -16.24
C LEU A 121 -3.33 8.09 -17.56
N SER A 122 -3.74 6.82 -17.64
CA SER A 122 -3.48 5.96 -18.82
C SER A 122 -4.07 6.49 -20.12
N ASP A 123 -5.21 7.19 -20.04
CA ASP A 123 -5.90 7.76 -21.20
C ASP A 123 -5.40 9.16 -21.56
N THR A 124 -4.55 9.75 -20.71
CA THR A 124 -3.99 11.08 -20.90
C THR A 124 -2.75 11.02 -21.76
N HIS A 125 -2.67 11.91 -22.74
CA HIS A 125 -1.51 12.03 -23.62
C HIS A 125 -0.64 13.19 -23.13
N GLY A 126 0.52 12.90 -22.57
CA GLY A 126 1.42 13.93 -22.05
C GLY A 126 2.62 13.39 -21.28
N VAL A 127 3.62 14.26 -21.07
CA VAL A 127 4.85 13.92 -20.33
C VAL A 127 4.54 13.49 -18.90
N GLU A 128 3.53 14.08 -18.27
CA GLU A 128 3.10 13.72 -16.90
C GLU A 128 2.63 12.27 -16.81
N ALA A 129 1.82 11.80 -17.75
CA ALA A 129 1.37 10.41 -17.80
C ALA A 129 2.54 9.44 -18.01
N LEU A 130 3.51 9.81 -18.85
CA LEU A 130 4.73 9.02 -19.09
C LEU A 130 5.64 8.97 -17.86
N MET A 131 5.79 10.09 -17.15
CA MET A 131 6.52 10.14 -15.89
C MET A 131 5.84 9.31 -14.81
N ALA A 132 4.50 9.38 -14.71
CA ALA A 132 3.73 8.57 -13.77
C ALA A 132 3.91 7.07 -14.05
N LEU A 133 3.85 6.67 -15.32
CA LEU A 133 4.07 5.28 -15.74
C LEU A 133 5.49 4.81 -15.39
N LEU A 134 6.51 5.63 -15.69
CA LEU A 134 7.91 5.32 -15.37
C LEU A 134 8.12 5.22 -13.84
N GLN A 135 7.56 6.15 -13.07
CA GLN A 135 7.65 6.16 -11.61
C GLN A 135 6.96 4.92 -11.02
N ALA A 136 5.77 4.56 -11.51
CA ALA A 136 5.06 3.37 -11.08
C ALA A 136 5.87 2.09 -11.34
N TYR A 137 6.48 1.96 -12.51
CA TYR A 137 7.38 0.84 -12.83
C TYR A 137 8.56 0.78 -11.85
N ILE A 138 9.30 1.88 -11.69
CA ILE A 138 10.49 1.91 -10.82
C ILE A 138 10.09 1.58 -9.37
N SER A 139 9.09 2.27 -8.83
CA SER A 139 8.64 2.08 -7.45
C SER A 139 8.12 0.66 -7.21
N ALA A 140 7.42 0.04 -8.15
CA ALA A 140 6.96 -1.34 -8.02
C ALA A 140 8.13 -2.32 -7.96
N GLN A 141 9.07 -2.25 -8.92
CA GLN A 141 10.22 -3.14 -8.96
C GLN A 141 11.14 -2.97 -7.75
N TRP A 142 11.36 -1.72 -7.33
CA TRP A 142 12.15 -1.40 -6.15
C TRP A 142 11.52 -2.00 -4.88
N THR A 143 10.21 -1.87 -4.74
CA THR A 143 9.45 -2.40 -3.58
C THR A 143 9.45 -3.93 -3.55
N ILE A 144 9.44 -4.60 -4.71
CA ILE A 144 9.62 -6.05 -4.79
C ILE A 144 11.01 -6.44 -4.23
N GLY A 145 12.07 -5.72 -4.61
CA GLY A 145 13.40 -5.92 -4.04
C GLY A 145 13.45 -5.70 -2.53
N ALA A 146 12.80 -4.64 -2.03
CA ALA A 146 12.70 -4.36 -0.60
C ALA A 146 11.95 -5.47 0.17
N ARG A 147 10.91 -6.06 -0.41
CA ARG A 147 10.24 -7.24 0.14
C ARG A 147 11.19 -8.41 0.26
N ASP A 148 11.98 -8.68 -0.78
CA ASP A 148 12.90 -9.81 -0.76
C ASP A 148 13.96 -9.63 0.34
N ALA A 149 14.40 -8.39 0.60
CA ALA A 149 15.25 -8.06 1.76
C ALA A 149 14.53 -8.30 3.09
N ALA A 150 13.25 -7.89 3.21
CA ALA A 150 12.46 -8.16 4.41
C ALA A 150 12.33 -9.67 4.67
N MET A 151 12.07 -10.48 3.63
CA MET A 151 11.99 -11.93 3.73
C MET A 151 13.34 -12.57 4.07
N HIS A 152 14.43 -12.04 3.52
CA HIS A 152 15.79 -12.45 3.87
C HIS A 152 16.07 -12.22 5.36
N LEU A 153 15.76 -11.04 5.88
CA LEU A 153 15.95 -10.68 7.29
C LEU A 153 15.02 -11.45 8.23
N TYR A 154 13.78 -11.74 7.80
CA TYR A 154 12.86 -12.59 8.56
C TYR A 154 13.46 -13.99 8.76
N SER A 155 14.07 -14.52 7.70
CA SER A 155 14.64 -15.88 7.65
C SER A 155 16.04 -15.98 8.26
N ALA A 156 16.72 -14.85 8.49
CA ALA A 156 18.01 -14.83 9.15
C ALA A 156 17.87 -15.32 10.60
N SER A 157 18.35 -16.54 10.88
CA SER A 157 18.33 -17.13 12.21
C SER A 157 18.98 -16.18 13.22
N SER A 158 18.32 -15.98 14.37
CA SER A 158 19.00 -15.33 15.51
C SER A 158 20.19 -16.22 15.88
N PRO A 159 21.42 -15.70 16.03
CA PRO A 159 22.61 -16.51 16.30
C PRO A 159 22.64 -17.18 17.68
N ASN A 160 21.50 -17.29 18.39
CA ASN A 160 21.35 -17.96 19.68
C ASN A 160 19.98 -18.65 19.76
N ALA A 161 19.84 -19.79 19.09
CA ALA A 161 18.78 -20.76 19.33
C ALA A 161 19.42 -22.10 19.69
#